data_AF-A0A424LK68-F1
#
_entry.id   AF-A0A424LK68-F1
#
_cell.length_a   1.000
_cell.length_b   1.000
_cell.length_c   1.000
_cell.angle_alpha   90.00
_cell.angle_beta   90.00
_cell.angle_gamma   90.00
#
_symmetry.space_group_name_H-M   'P 1'
#
loop_
_entity.id
_entity.type
_entity.pdbx_description
1 polymer ?
#
loop_
_entity_poly.entity_id
_entity_poly.type
_entity_poly.pdbx_seq_one_letter_code
_entity_poly.pdbx_strand_id
1 'polypeptide(L)'
;MKQLSITILALALWGGTALKAQAVPGSQETDSLFNKVLINGQSMGIPGISVAIGKGDSIYWSGTIGYADLKARTPIALDSKFGIGSITKTFVAVTALQLAKEGKLDLEKVPSDYLDTTMLPNIANLDQAPIRTLLNHQSGIPTFEFDQAWIRQGRGVSVRPEHLWGKAETLDYIDGQAALFAPGEAYEYSNTNYTLLGLIIEKITDNELHEEIRNRILKPLDLGKTFLESFEQVPGGYVANYHYATPEYLKVAGHSPYFPYANPYLIETSRSNLSTEWAAGGLVSTSHDLVKWAQALNTGDFLDKEIKEQYFTYHPPGGVANPNFQYAQGIYRIFPYYRGHAVLGHSGGVLGFSAMMFWIEDTDIIVVSLVNVGNMHSGLKRPPSSLFYQSILIPAVFEHFGIDKK
;
A
#
# COMPACT_ATOMS: atom_id res chain seq x y z
N MET A 1 -8.46 35.11 -65.50
CA MET A 1 -9.27 35.07 -64.28
C MET A 1 -9.25 33.65 -63.75
N LYS A 2 -8.63 33.45 -62.58
CA LYS A 2 -8.37 32.13 -61.96
C LYS A 2 -9.66 31.61 -61.31
N GLN A 3 -10.06 30.38 -61.61
CA GLN A 3 -11.03 29.63 -60.80
C GLN A 3 -10.26 28.58 -59.99
N LEU A 4 -10.35 28.68 -58.66
CA LEU A 4 -9.81 27.73 -57.71
C LEU A 4 -10.67 26.46 -57.67
N SER A 5 -10.06 25.30 -57.86
CA SER A 5 -10.63 24.00 -57.54
C SER A 5 -10.21 23.61 -56.12
N ILE A 6 -11.17 23.59 -55.19
CA ILE A 6 -10.97 23.11 -53.82
C ILE A 6 -11.14 21.59 -53.84
N THR A 7 -10.06 20.87 -53.53
CA THR A 7 -10.06 19.42 -53.32
C THR A 7 -10.36 19.17 -51.85
N ILE A 8 -11.49 18.53 -51.54
CA ILE A 8 -11.85 18.11 -50.19
C ILE A 8 -11.09 16.81 -49.89
N LEU A 9 -10.13 16.87 -48.95
CA LEU A 9 -9.45 15.71 -48.39
C LEU A 9 -10.41 15.03 -47.39
N ALA A 10 -10.75 13.76 -47.65
CA ALA A 10 -11.48 12.93 -46.71
C ALA A 10 -10.53 12.50 -45.57
N LEU A 11 -10.77 12.98 -44.35
CA LEU A 11 -10.15 12.43 -43.14
C LEU A 11 -10.77 11.06 -42.83
N ALA A 12 -9.95 10.02 -42.88
CA ALA A 12 -10.29 8.72 -42.33
C ALA A 12 -10.24 8.77 -40.80
N LEU A 13 -11.41 8.75 -40.16
CA LEU A 13 -11.56 8.52 -38.72
C LEU A 13 -11.29 7.04 -38.43
N TRP A 14 -10.13 6.73 -37.88
CA TRP A 14 -9.89 5.45 -37.21
C TRP A 14 -10.61 5.47 -35.86
N GLY A 15 -11.81 4.90 -35.83
CA GLY A 15 -12.54 4.63 -34.59
C GLY A 15 -11.89 3.47 -33.85
N GLY A 16 -11.00 3.78 -32.90
CA GLY A 16 -10.57 2.81 -31.89
C GLY A 16 -11.75 2.52 -30.96
N THR A 17 -12.30 1.32 -31.06
CA THR A 17 -13.25 0.80 -30.06
C THR A 17 -12.51 0.63 -28.75
N ALA A 18 -12.69 1.57 -27.82
CA ALA A 18 -12.32 1.37 -26.44
C ALA A 18 -13.14 0.19 -25.91
N LEU A 19 -12.49 -0.96 -25.67
CA LEU A 19 -13.07 -2.02 -24.86
C LEU A 19 -13.28 -1.43 -23.45
N LYS A 20 -14.51 -1.03 -23.16
CA LYS A 20 -14.94 -0.91 -21.76
C LYS A 20 -14.86 -2.31 -21.18
N ALA A 21 -13.90 -2.54 -20.28
CA ALA A 21 -13.92 -3.69 -19.40
C ALA A 21 -15.20 -3.60 -18.55
N GLN A 22 -16.26 -4.24 -19.04
CA GLN A 22 -17.51 -4.37 -18.33
C GLN A 22 -17.30 -5.54 -17.37
N ALA A 23 -17.35 -5.28 -16.06
CA ALA A 23 -17.34 -6.35 -15.06
C ALA A 23 -18.39 -7.38 -15.46
N VAL A 24 -17.97 -8.62 -15.70
CA VAL A 24 -18.90 -9.72 -15.95
C VAL A 24 -19.75 -9.85 -14.69
N PRO A 25 -21.08 -9.70 -14.75
CA PRO A 25 -21.92 -9.91 -13.58
C PRO A 25 -21.62 -11.32 -13.06
N GLY A 26 -21.21 -11.43 -11.79
CA GLY A 26 -21.06 -12.72 -11.16
C GLY A 26 -22.35 -13.52 -11.30
N SER A 27 -22.25 -14.86 -11.31
CA SER A 27 -23.47 -15.65 -11.14
C SER A 27 -24.19 -15.21 -9.86
N GLN A 28 -25.53 -15.26 -9.83
CA GLN A 28 -26.32 -14.91 -8.65
C GLN A 28 -25.83 -15.61 -7.37
N GLU A 29 -25.26 -16.81 -7.52
CA GLU A 29 -24.62 -17.58 -6.44
C GLU A 29 -23.32 -16.94 -5.94
N THR A 30 -22.44 -16.51 -6.85
CA THR A 30 -21.19 -15.79 -6.52
C THR A 30 -21.49 -14.51 -5.74
N ASP A 31 -22.44 -13.70 -6.22
CA ASP A 31 -22.86 -12.48 -5.54
C ASP A 31 -23.48 -12.80 -4.18
N SER A 32 -24.32 -13.84 -4.09
CA SER A 32 -24.90 -14.23 -2.80
C SER A 32 -23.83 -14.66 -1.79
N LEU A 33 -22.79 -15.37 -2.21
CA LEU A 33 -21.70 -15.81 -1.33
C LEU A 33 -20.92 -14.61 -0.80
N PHE A 34 -20.39 -13.77 -1.69
CA PHE A 34 -19.50 -12.69 -1.27
C PHE A 34 -20.26 -11.52 -0.61
N ASN A 35 -21.56 -11.33 -0.90
CA ASN A 35 -22.39 -10.43 -0.11
C ASN A 35 -22.54 -10.91 1.34
N LYS A 36 -22.69 -12.22 1.59
CA LYS A 36 -22.69 -12.77 2.96
C LYS A 36 -21.34 -12.56 3.64
N VAL A 37 -20.23 -12.72 2.91
CA VAL A 37 -18.89 -12.41 3.42
C VAL A 37 -18.81 -10.94 3.86
N LEU A 38 -19.24 -9.99 3.03
CA LEU A 38 -19.28 -8.57 3.39
C LEU A 38 -20.16 -8.28 4.60
N ILE A 39 -21.36 -8.86 4.67
CA ILE A 39 -22.27 -8.73 5.82
C ILE A 39 -21.59 -9.22 7.11
N ASN A 40 -20.89 -10.35 7.05
CA ASN A 40 -20.14 -10.85 8.21
C ASN A 40 -19.05 -9.86 8.63
N GLY A 41 -18.26 -9.32 7.69
CA GLY A 41 -17.26 -8.29 7.98
C GLY A 41 -17.86 -7.04 8.63
N GLN A 42 -18.97 -6.53 8.11
CA GLN A 42 -19.67 -5.39 8.69
C GLN A 42 -20.18 -5.69 10.11
N SER A 43 -20.68 -6.91 10.36
CA SER A 43 -21.15 -7.33 11.68
C SER A 43 -20.05 -7.38 12.74
N MET A 44 -18.78 -7.41 12.33
CA MET A 44 -17.61 -7.31 13.22
C MET A 44 -17.29 -5.87 13.64
N GLY A 45 -18.14 -4.90 13.27
CA GLY A 45 -17.97 -3.48 13.62
C GLY A 45 -17.01 -2.73 12.72
N ILE A 46 -16.68 -3.27 11.54
CA ILE A 46 -15.91 -2.56 10.52
C ILE A 46 -16.83 -1.49 9.88
N PRO A 47 -16.49 -0.18 9.94
CA PRO A 47 -17.37 0.88 9.45
C PRO A 47 -17.73 0.75 7.97
N GLY A 48 -16.75 0.35 7.17
CA GLY A 48 -16.96 0.07 5.77
C GLY A 48 -15.81 -0.69 5.13
N ILE A 49 -16.18 -1.48 4.11
CA ILE A 49 -15.34 -2.47 3.45
C ILE A 49 -15.50 -2.31 1.94
N SER A 50 -14.38 -2.37 1.20
CA SER A 50 -14.35 -2.63 -0.24
C SER A 50 -13.48 -3.85 -0.51
N VAL A 51 -14.02 -4.81 -1.27
CA VAL A 51 -13.31 -6.02 -1.69
C VAL A 51 -13.32 -6.10 -3.22
N ALA A 52 -12.20 -6.51 -3.79
CA ALA A 52 -12.10 -6.93 -5.17
C ALA A 52 -11.31 -8.24 -5.25
N ILE A 53 -11.77 -9.14 -6.12
CA ILE A 53 -11.15 -10.43 -6.40
C ILE A 53 -10.75 -10.42 -7.88
N GLY A 54 -9.46 -10.56 -8.15
CA GLY A 54 -8.93 -10.75 -9.50
C GLY A 54 -8.85 -12.24 -9.86
N LYS A 55 -9.06 -12.54 -11.14
CA LYS A 55 -8.78 -13.85 -11.75
C LYS A 55 -8.24 -13.66 -13.16
N GLY A 56 -7.06 -14.20 -13.44
CA GLY A 56 -6.33 -13.93 -14.67
C GLY A 56 -6.11 -12.43 -14.82
N ASP A 57 -6.45 -11.88 -15.98
CA ASP A 57 -6.29 -10.45 -16.31
C ASP A 57 -7.55 -9.60 -16.06
N SER A 58 -8.50 -10.11 -15.27
CA SER A 58 -9.78 -9.43 -15.01
C SER A 58 -10.14 -9.37 -13.53
N ILE A 59 -10.94 -8.36 -13.16
CA ILE A 59 -11.64 -8.34 -11.88
C ILE A 59 -12.82 -9.31 -12.00
N TYR A 60 -12.73 -10.44 -11.29
CA TYR A 60 -13.75 -11.48 -11.28
C TYR A 60 -14.98 -11.06 -10.48
N TRP A 61 -14.76 -10.42 -9.32
CA TRP A 61 -15.83 -9.95 -8.46
C TRP A 61 -15.38 -8.73 -7.66
N SER A 62 -16.31 -7.85 -7.33
CA SER A 62 -16.06 -6.78 -6.36
C SER A 62 -17.33 -6.36 -5.66
N GLY A 63 -17.22 -5.92 -4.42
CA GLY A 63 -18.36 -5.46 -3.63
C GLY A 63 -17.95 -4.53 -2.51
N THR A 64 -18.92 -3.76 -2.03
CA THR A 64 -18.76 -2.83 -0.91
C THR A 64 -19.88 -2.99 0.09
N ILE A 65 -19.60 -2.66 1.35
CA ILE A 65 -20.63 -2.58 2.38
C ILE A 65 -20.22 -1.52 3.42
N GLY A 66 -21.20 -0.97 4.13
CA GLY A 66 -20.98 0.04 5.16
C GLY A 66 -20.80 1.43 4.58
N TYR A 67 -20.13 2.29 5.34
CA TYR A 67 -20.18 3.73 5.12
C TYR A 67 -18.81 4.34 4.86
N ALA A 68 -18.74 5.17 3.82
CA ALA A 68 -17.63 6.07 3.55
C ALA A 68 -17.60 7.21 4.57
N ASP A 69 -18.73 7.50 5.24
CA ASP A 69 -18.84 8.41 6.38
C ASP A 69 -19.97 7.90 7.30
N LEU A 70 -19.64 7.51 8.53
CA LEU A 70 -20.58 6.99 9.53
C LEU A 70 -21.63 8.02 9.96
N LYS A 71 -21.25 9.30 10.06
CA LYS A 71 -22.12 10.37 10.55
C LYS A 71 -23.12 10.78 9.48
N ALA A 72 -22.65 10.97 8.25
CA ALA A 72 -23.48 11.31 7.10
C ALA A 72 -24.24 10.08 6.56
N ARG A 73 -23.85 8.86 6.95
CA ARG A 73 -24.36 7.60 6.40
C ARG A 73 -24.17 7.50 4.89
N THR A 74 -23.09 8.07 4.37
CA THR A 74 -22.72 7.96 2.96
C THR A 74 -22.22 6.54 2.70
N PRO A 75 -22.82 5.75 1.80
CA PRO A 75 -22.38 4.39 1.53
C PRO A 75 -21.01 4.37 0.84
N ILE A 76 -20.24 3.28 1.03
CA ILE A 76 -19.03 3.05 0.24
C ILE A 76 -19.40 2.69 -1.20
N ALA A 77 -18.78 3.37 -2.16
CA ALA A 77 -18.84 3.05 -3.58
C ALA A 77 -17.60 2.25 -4.02
N LEU A 78 -17.70 1.53 -5.14
CA LEU A 78 -16.59 0.73 -5.70
C LEU A 78 -15.34 1.57 -6.03
N ASP A 79 -15.53 2.84 -6.38
CA ASP A 79 -14.45 3.79 -6.69
C ASP A 79 -14.02 4.65 -5.48
N SER A 80 -14.47 4.29 -4.27
CA SER A 80 -14.03 4.90 -3.03
C SER A 80 -12.53 4.66 -2.81
N LYS A 81 -11.79 5.71 -2.50
CA LYS A 81 -10.35 5.65 -2.24
C LYS A 81 -10.07 5.49 -0.75
N PHE A 82 -9.07 4.68 -0.42
CA PHE A 82 -8.62 4.39 0.95
C PHE A 82 -7.12 4.58 1.04
N GLY A 83 -6.60 4.96 2.22
CA GLY A 83 -5.18 4.84 2.51
C GLY A 83 -4.75 3.38 2.41
N ILE A 84 -3.78 3.09 1.53
CA ILE A 84 -3.30 1.71 1.32
C ILE A 84 -2.09 1.38 2.20
N GLY A 85 -1.61 2.36 2.98
CA GLY A 85 -0.49 2.23 3.88
C GLY A 85 0.70 1.60 3.18
N SER A 86 1.33 0.64 3.86
CA SER A 86 2.56 0.01 3.40
C SER A 86 2.47 -0.76 2.08
N ILE A 87 1.30 -0.94 1.47
CA ILE A 87 1.22 -1.37 0.06
C ILE A 87 1.95 -0.36 -0.85
N THR A 88 2.04 0.92 -0.45
CA THR A 88 2.87 1.96 -1.09
C THR A 88 4.30 1.51 -1.38
N LYS A 89 4.89 0.71 -0.49
CA LYS A 89 6.25 0.18 -0.64
C LYS A 89 6.44 -0.62 -1.93
N THR A 90 5.40 -1.33 -2.37
CA THR A 90 5.46 -2.09 -3.63
C THR A 90 5.68 -1.17 -4.84
N PHE A 91 5.07 0.03 -4.85
CA PHE A 91 5.23 1.03 -5.91
C PHE A 91 6.61 1.69 -5.86
N VAL A 92 7.07 2.04 -4.66
CA VAL A 92 8.40 2.63 -4.44
C VAL A 92 9.50 1.65 -4.82
N ALA A 93 9.36 0.38 -4.44
CA ALA A 93 10.33 -0.67 -4.78
C ALA A 93 10.44 -0.87 -6.29
N VAL A 94 9.33 -0.97 -7.02
CA VAL A 94 9.37 -1.09 -8.48
C VAL A 94 9.97 0.16 -9.13
N THR A 95 9.66 1.36 -8.62
CA THR A 95 10.26 2.61 -9.10
C THR A 95 11.79 2.59 -8.92
N ALA A 96 12.27 2.20 -7.74
CA ALA A 96 13.71 2.06 -7.46
C ALA A 96 14.38 1.03 -8.38
N LEU A 97 13.76 -0.15 -8.59
CA LEU A 97 14.31 -1.19 -9.47
C LEU A 97 14.34 -0.77 -10.95
N GLN A 98 13.34 -0.01 -11.41
CA GLN A 98 13.37 0.58 -12.75
C GLN A 98 14.51 1.59 -12.90
N LEU A 99 14.72 2.45 -11.89
CA LEU A 99 15.85 3.39 -11.87
C LEU A 99 17.20 2.66 -11.80
N ALA A 100 17.26 1.51 -11.14
CA ALA A 100 18.46 0.67 -11.12
C ALA A 100 18.75 0.08 -12.50
N LYS A 101 17.72 -0.43 -13.19
CA LYS A 101 17.85 -0.89 -14.58
C LYS A 101 18.29 0.23 -15.53
N GLU A 102 17.84 1.46 -15.29
CA GLU A 102 18.27 2.65 -16.04
C GLU A 102 19.72 3.08 -15.72
N GLY A 103 20.41 2.41 -14.79
CA GLY A 103 21.76 2.77 -14.35
C GLY A 103 21.82 4.05 -13.50
N LYS A 104 20.68 4.57 -13.03
CA LYS A 104 20.59 5.77 -12.18
C LYS A 104 20.73 5.44 -10.70
N LEU A 105 20.32 4.24 -10.31
CA LEU A 105 20.44 3.72 -8.95
C LEU A 105 21.33 2.47 -8.96
N ASP A 106 22.23 2.37 -7.99
CA ASP A 106 23.05 1.17 -7.77
C ASP A 106 22.60 0.56 -6.46
N LEU A 107 22.13 -0.69 -6.52
CA LEU A 107 21.58 -1.39 -5.36
C LEU A 107 22.66 -1.76 -4.33
N GLU A 108 23.93 -1.72 -4.71
CA GLU A 108 25.09 -2.03 -3.85
C GLU A 108 25.72 -0.76 -3.24
N LYS A 109 25.34 0.43 -3.70
CA LYS A 109 25.72 1.70 -3.07
C LYS A 109 24.93 1.95 -1.79
N VAL A 110 25.37 2.94 -1.01
CA VAL A 110 24.74 3.32 0.26
C VAL A 110 23.96 4.62 0.14
N PRO A 111 22.98 4.91 1.00
CA PRO A 111 22.22 6.17 0.96
C PRO A 111 23.08 7.44 0.96
N SER A 112 24.20 7.45 1.70
CA SER A 112 25.12 8.59 1.74
C SER A 112 25.85 8.87 0.43
N ASP A 113 25.85 7.95 -0.53
CA ASP A 113 26.37 8.20 -1.88
C ASP A 113 25.45 9.09 -2.72
N TYR A 114 24.18 9.21 -2.31
CA TYR A 114 23.14 9.93 -3.04
C TYR A 114 22.66 11.18 -2.30
N LEU A 115 22.48 11.07 -0.97
CA LEU A 115 21.89 12.11 -0.14
C LEU A 115 22.98 12.99 0.51
N ASP A 116 22.68 14.28 0.65
CA ASP A 116 23.50 15.17 1.47
C ASP A 116 23.23 14.90 2.95
N THR A 117 24.13 14.15 3.59
CA THR A 117 23.98 13.74 4.99
C THR A 117 24.06 14.90 5.98
N THR A 118 24.56 16.08 5.56
CA THR A 118 24.57 17.29 6.42
C THR A 118 23.18 17.90 6.61
N MET A 119 22.24 17.53 5.74
CA MET A 119 20.84 17.96 5.77
C MET A 119 19.91 16.93 6.42
N LEU A 120 20.47 15.85 6.97
CA LEU A 120 19.74 14.77 7.64
C LEU A 120 20.18 14.64 9.10
N PRO A 121 19.32 14.10 9.99
CA PRO A 121 19.74 13.73 11.34
C PRO A 121 20.78 12.60 11.32
N ASN A 122 21.38 12.31 12.47
CA ASN A 122 22.34 11.22 12.60
C ASN A 122 21.62 9.86 12.55
N ILE A 123 21.57 9.27 11.36
CA ILE A 123 20.91 7.99 11.08
C ILE A 123 21.96 6.88 11.03
N ALA A 124 21.80 5.86 11.88
CA ALA A 124 22.68 4.70 11.87
C ALA A 124 22.65 3.96 10.52
N ASN A 125 23.78 3.36 10.14
CA ASN A 125 23.99 2.61 8.89
C ASN A 125 23.73 3.39 7.58
N LEU A 126 23.58 4.71 7.60
CA LEU A 126 23.33 5.51 6.38
C LEU A 126 24.48 5.44 5.36
N ASP A 127 25.70 5.18 5.84
CA ASP A 127 26.95 5.05 5.08
C ASP A 127 27.42 3.59 4.91
N GLN A 128 26.61 2.62 5.38
CA GLN A 128 26.99 1.21 5.43
C GLN A 128 25.94 0.29 4.81
N ALA A 129 24.65 0.63 4.88
CA ALA A 129 23.56 -0.18 4.38
C ALA A 129 23.42 -0.03 2.86
N PRO A 130 23.64 -1.10 2.06
CA PRO A 130 23.38 -1.02 0.62
C PRO A 130 21.90 -0.73 0.35
N ILE A 131 21.58 -0.03 -0.74
CA ILE A 131 20.19 0.29 -1.13
C ILE A 131 19.30 -0.96 -1.18
N ARG A 132 19.84 -2.10 -1.61
CA ARG A 132 19.13 -3.40 -1.58
C ARG A 132 18.60 -3.75 -0.19
N THR A 133 19.36 -3.45 0.85
CA THR A 133 18.98 -3.75 2.24
C THR A 133 17.87 -2.85 2.76
N LEU A 134 17.67 -1.67 2.16
CA LEU A 134 16.51 -0.82 2.44
C LEU A 134 15.26 -1.47 1.83
N LEU A 135 15.35 -1.93 0.57
CA LEU A 135 14.23 -2.56 -0.15
C LEU A 135 13.70 -3.81 0.54
N ASN A 136 14.60 -4.61 1.16
CA ASN A 136 14.24 -5.89 1.79
C ASN A 136 14.17 -5.85 3.33
N HIS A 137 14.28 -4.67 3.95
CA HIS A 137 14.24 -4.48 5.40
C HIS A 137 15.36 -5.20 6.19
N GLN A 138 16.57 -5.20 5.64
CA GLN A 138 17.77 -5.75 6.30
C GLN A 138 18.84 -4.69 6.56
N SER A 139 18.50 -3.42 6.53
CA SER A 139 19.44 -2.30 6.70
C SER A 139 19.95 -2.12 8.13
N GLY A 140 19.23 -2.63 9.14
CA GLY A 140 19.49 -2.35 10.54
C GLY A 140 19.11 -0.92 10.99
N ILE A 141 18.48 -0.13 10.12
CA ILE A 141 18.09 1.26 10.41
C ILE A 141 16.80 1.28 11.27
N PRO A 142 16.80 1.97 12.43
CA PRO A 142 15.60 2.12 13.25
C PRO A 142 14.41 2.72 12.51
N THR A 143 13.21 2.34 12.92
CA THR A 143 11.96 2.87 12.37
C THR A 143 11.42 3.98 13.26
N PHE A 144 11.00 5.10 12.67
CA PHE A 144 10.36 6.18 13.42
C PHE A 144 8.99 5.77 14.01
N GLU A 145 8.36 4.73 13.45
CA GLU A 145 6.98 4.37 13.78
C GLU A 145 6.79 3.87 15.23
N PHE A 146 7.86 3.42 15.89
CA PHE A 146 7.84 3.00 17.29
C PHE A 146 8.34 4.06 18.29
N ASP A 147 8.79 5.21 17.80
CA ASP A 147 9.12 6.32 18.67
C ASP A 147 7.87 6.89 19.34
N GLN A 148 7.93 7.09 20.66
CA GLN A 148 6.77 7.50 21.45
C GLN A 148 6.35 8.94 21.15
N ALA A 149 7.29 9.82 20.82
CA ALA A 149 6.96 11.20 20.44
C ALA A 149 6.32 11.22 19.05
N TRP A 150 6.81 10.41 18.11
CA TRP A 150 6.19 10.27 16.79
C TRP A 150 4.77 9.72 16.89
N ILE A 151 4.53 8.64 17.66
CA ILE A 151 3.19 8.06 17.82
C ILE A 151 2.20 9.14 18.33
N ARG A 152 2.60 9.96 19.29
CA ARG A 152 1.75 11.02 19.85
C ARG A 152 1.50 12.16 18.86
N GLN A 153 2.49 12.54 18.06
CA GLN A 153 2.40 13.66 17.12
C GLN A 153 1.74 13.27 15.78
N GLY A 154 2.03 12.09 15.26
CA GLY A 154 1.51 11.60 13.99
C GLY A 154 0.14 10.91 14.11
N ARG A 155 -0.20 10.35 15.28
CA ARG A 155 -1.43 9.56 15.45
C ARG A 155 -2.28 9.93 16.67
N GLY A 156 -1.67 10.52 17.69
CA GLY A 156 -2.23 10.60 19.03
C GLY A 156 -2.63 12.00 19.51
N VAL A 157 -2.45 12.19 20.82
CA VAL A 157 -2.86 13.38 21.58
C VAL A 157 -2.27 14.70 21.06
N SER A 158 -1.11 14.64 20.40
CA SER A 158 -0.38 15.81 19.91
C SER A 158 -0.54 16.07 18.42
N VAL A 159 -1.45 15.36 17.75
CA VAL A 159 -1.76 15.62 16.33
C VAL A 159 -2.20 17.05 16.12
N ARG A 160 -1.63 17.68 15.08
CA ARG A 160 -2.06 18.95 14.50
C ARG A 160 -2.62 18.69 13.10
N PRO A 161 -3.95 18.70 12.90
CA PRO A 161 -4.60 18.39 11.62
C PRO A 161 -4.05 19.16 10.42
N GLU A 162 -3.67 20.41 10.63
CA GLU A 162 -3.12 21.33 9.62
C GLU A 162 -1.64 21.10 9.29
N HIS A 163 -0.95 20.25 10.06
CA HIS A 163 0.47 19.97 9.86
C HIS A 163 0.65 18.98 8.71
N LEU A 164 1.29 19.45 7.64
CA LEU A 164 1.80 18.62 6.57
C LEU A 164 3.27 18.32 6.84
N TRP A 165 3.54 17.09 7.22
CA TRP A 165 4.89 16.57 7.46
C TRP A 165 5.77 16.71 6.23
N GLY A 166 6.99 17.20 6.44
CA GLY A 166 8.04 17.18 5.44
C GLY A 166 8.50 15.75 5.13
N LYS A 167 8.98 15.52 3.92
CA LYS A 167 9.42 14.21 3.40
C LYS A 167 10.51 13.54 4.27
N ALA A 168 11.36 14.35 4.90
CA ALA A 168 12.42 13.89 5.80
C ALA A 168 12.10 14.08 7.30
N GLU A 169 10.98 14.72 7.64
CA GLU A 169 10.68 15.14 9.03
C GLU A 169 10.56 13.94 9.98
N THR A 170 10.07 12.80 9.51
CA THR A 170 9.99 11.59 10.33
C THR A 170 11.37 11.05 10.75
N LEU A 171 12.44 11.44 10.05
CA LEU A 171 13.80 11.00 10.36
C LEU A 171 14.31 11.60 11.68
N ASP A 172 13.78 12.75 12.11
CA ASP A 172 14.18 13.41 13.37
C ASP A 172 13.88 12.54 14.60
N TYR A 173 12.92 11.62 14.50
CA TYR A 173 12.53 10.72 15.58
C TYR A 173 13.49 9.53 15.76
N ILE A 174 14.44 9.35 14.85
CA ILE A 174 15.49 8.34 14.96
C ILE A 174 16.89 8.95 15.09
N ASP A 175 16.99 10.27 15.28
CA ASP A 175 18.27 10.97 15.42
C ASP A 175 19.10 10.41 16.58
N GLY A 176 20.31 9.96 16.27
CA GLY A 176 21.25 9.40 17.24
C GLY A 176 20.88 8.03 17.81
N GLN A 177 19.83 7.38 17.30
CA GLN A 177 19.54 5.99 17.66
C GLN A 177 20.61 5.05 17.11
N ALA A 178 20.97 4.03 17.89
CA ALA A 178 21.92 3.01 17.46
C ALA A 178 21.33 2.12 16.35
N ALA A 179 22.19 1.57 15.49
CA ALA A 179 21.79 0.51 14.56
C ALA A 179 21.21 -0.67 15.34
N LEU A 180 20.17 -1.29 14.78
CA LEU A 180 19.58 -2.50 15.35
C LEU A 180 20.49 -3.72 15.16
N PHE A 181 21.21 -3.77 14.04
CA PHE A 181 22.15 -4.81 13.63
C PHE A 181 22.96 -4.33 12.41
N ALA A 182 23.97 -5.10 11.98
CA ALA A 182 24.73 -4.78 10.76
C ALA A 182 23.91 -5.08 9.49
N PRO A 183 24.07 -4.32 8.39
CA PRO A 183 23.31 -4.56 7.16
C PRO A 183 23.41 -6.02 6.66
N GLY A 184 22.26 -6.63 6.37
CA GLY A 184 22.13 -8.04 5.94
C GLY A 184 22.11 -9.08 7.07
N GLU A 185 22.40 -8.69 8.32
CA GLU A 185 22.47 -9.64 9.44
C GLU A 185 21.10 -10.17 9.86
N ALA A 186 20.09 -9.31 9.90
CA ALA A 186 18.74 -9.66 10.32
C ALA A 186 17.67 -8.99 9.44
N TYR A 187 16.43 -9.43 9.59
CA TYR A 187 15.26 -8.75 9.04
C TYR A 187 14.58 -7.98 10.17
N GLU A 188 14.37 -6.68 9.98
CA GLU A 188 13.50 -5.88 10.84
C GLU A 188 12.81 -4.79 10.01
N TYR A 189 11.49 -4.79 10.08
CA TYR A 189 10.66 -3.92 9.26
C TYR A 189 10.86 -2.46 9.67
N SER A 190 11.24 -1.60 8.73
CA SER A 190 11.46 -0.18 9.02
C SER A 190 10.96 0.73 7.92
N ASN A 191 10.04 1.63 8.28
CA ASN A 191 9.48 2.62 7.37
C ASN A 191 10.53 3.64 6.94
N THR A 192 11.51 3.92 7.79
CA THR A 192 12.66 4.77 7.49
C THR A 192 13.36 4.34 6.20
N ASN A 193 13.48 3.02 5.95
CA ASN A 193 14.06 2.51 4.71
C ASN A 193 13.36 3.06 3.46
N TYR A 194 12.03 3.11 3.48
CA TYR A 194 11.25 3.57 2.33
C TYR A 194 11.16 5.10 2.26
N THR A 195 11.22 5.79 3.39
CA THR A 195 11.45 7.25 3.43
C THR A 195 12.78 7.60 2.75
N LEU A 196 13.87 6.92 3.09
CA LEU A 196 15.18 7.12 2.46
C LEU A 196 15.16 6.79 0.95
N LEU A 197 14.52 5.67 0.56
CA LEU A 197 14.33 5.34 -0.86
C LEU A 197 13.58 6.45 -1.62
N GLY A 198 12.53 7.02 -1.02
CA GLY A 198 11.81 8.16 -1.59
C GLY A 198 12.73 9.35 -1.82
N LEU A 199 13.53 9.74 -0.82
CA LEU A 199 14.46 10.87 -0.92
C LEU A 199 15.52 10.63 -1.99
N ILE A 200 16.04 9.40 -2.09
CA ILE A 200 17.03 9.02 -3.11
C ILE A 200 16.42 9.11 -4.50
N ILE A 201 15.20 8.59 -4.69
CA ILE A 201 14.48 8.66 -5.98
C ILE A 201 14.34 10.12 -6.42
N GLU A 202 13.87 11.01 -5.55
CA GLU A 202 13.74 12.43 -5.91
C GLU A 202 15.09 13.05 -6.23
N LYS A 203 16.13 12.74 -5.43
CA LYS A 203 17.47 13.27 -5.61
C LYS A 203 18.11 12.86 -6.94
N ILE A 204 17.95 11.60 -7.38
CA ILE A 204 18.58 11.11 -8.61
C ILE A 204 17.78 11.42 -9.87
N THR A 205 16.49 11.73 -9.73
CA THR A 205 15.60 12.04 -10.85
C THR A 205 15.36 13.53 -11.04
N ASP A 206 15.58 14.34 -10.00
CA ASP A 206 15.18 15.75 -9.92
C ASP A 206 13.66 15.95 -10.10
N ASN A 207 12.87 14.89 -9.85
CA ASN A 207 11.41 14.88 -9.93
C ASN A 207 10.81 14.52 -8.57
N GLU A 208 9.54 14.86 -8.38
CA GLU A 208 8.79 14.47 -7.20
C GLU A 208 8.46 12.96 -7.23
N LEU A 209 8.46 12.28 -6.08
CA LEU A 209 8.23 10.84 -5.99
C LEU A 209 6.87 10.43 -6.61
N HIS A 210 5.84 11.25 -6.40
CA HIS A 210 4.51 10.99 -6.96
C HIS A 210 4.50 11.09 -8.48
N GLU A 211 5.35 11.92 -9.09
CA GLU A 211 5.49 12.03 -10.54
C GLU A 211 6.20 10.80 -11.11
N GLU A 212 7.27 10.33 -10.47
CA GLU A 212 7.97 9.12 -10.87
C GLU A 212 7.02 7.90 -10.81
N ILE A 213 6.31 7.69 -9.69
CA ILE A 213 5.32 6.61 -9.57
C ILE A 213 4.22 6.75 -10.64
N ARG A 214 3.71 7.97 -10.85
CA ARG A 214 2.63 8.23 -11.81
C ARG A 214 3.04 7.94 -13.25
N ASN A 215 4.21 8.41 -13.67
CA ASN A 215 4.68 8.28 -15.05
C ASN A 215 5.17 6.86 -15.36
N ARG A 216 5.77 6.19 -14.37
CA ARG A 216 6.34 4.84 -14.53
C ARG A 216 5.34 3.72 -14.35
N ILE A 217 4.37 3.90 -13.47
CA ILE A 217 3.47 2.81 -13.03
C ILE A 217 2.02 3.18 -13.29
N LEU A 218 1.53 4.28 -12.72
CA LEU A 218 0.07 4.54 -12.69
C LEU A 218 -0.50 4.82 -14.08
N LYS A 219 0.17 5.64 -14.91
CA LYS A 219 -0.28 5.94 -16.27
C LYS A 219 -0.18 4.71 -17.19
N PRO A 220 0.96 3.99 -17.27
CA PRO A 220 1.06 2.80 -18.13
C PRO A 220 0.05 1.70 -17.79
N LEU A 221 -0.34 1.55 -16.53
CA LEU A 221 -1.26 0.52 -16.05
C LEU A 221 -2.72 1.00 -15.90
N ASP A 222 -3.02 2.26 -16.26
CA ASP A 222 -4.35 2.86 -16.07
C ASP A 222 -4.87 2.73 -14.62
N LEU A 223 -4.01 3.07 -13.66
CA LEU A 223 -4.33 3.13 -12.22
C LEU A 223 -4.77 4.55 -11.84
N GLY A 224 -5.79 5.05 -12.57
CA GLY A 224 -6.25 6.43 -12.50
C GLY A 224 -6.94 6.84 -11.19
N LYS A 225 -7.09 5.91 -10.24
CA LYS A 225 -7.67 6.17 -8.90
C LYS A 225 -6.62 6.04 -7.79
N THR A 226 -5.34 6.09 -8.14
CA THR A 226 -4.21 6.01 -7.21
C THR A 226 -3.43 7.34 -7.15
N PHE A 227 -3.14 7.82 -5.94
CA PHE A 227 -2.52 9.13 -5.70
C PHE A 227 -1.69 9.14 -4.42
N LEU A 228 -0.60 9.90 -4.39
CA LEU A 228 0.17 10.18 -3.16
C LEU A 228 -0.49 11.32 -2.39
N GLU A 229 -1.21 10.96 -1.32
CA GLU A 229 -1.99 11.92 -0.55
C GLU A 229 -1.08 12.96 0.12
N SER A 230 -1.55 14.21 0.21
CA SER A 230 -0.80 15.39 0.65
C SER A 230 0.30 15.91 -0.28
N PHE A 231 0.72 15.13 -1.28
CA PHE A 231 1.78 15.53 -2.24
C PHE A 231 1.27 15.74 -3.67
N GLU A 232 0.04 15.32 -3.96
CA GLU A 232 -0.68 15.68 -5.17
C GLU A 232 -2.20 15.77 -4.90
N GLN A 233 -2.94 16.30 -5.87
CA GLN A 233 -4.39 16.38 -5.76
C GLN A 233 -5.02 14.97 -5.78
N VAL A 234 -5.99 14.75 -4.90
CA VAL A 234 -6.82 13.54 -4.88
C VAL A 234 -8.25 13.88 -5.35
N PRO A 235 -8.58 13.73 -6.65
CA PRO A 235 -9.90 14.04 -7.18
C PRO A 235 -11.01 13.26 -6.45
N GLY A 236 -12.01 14.00 -5.96
CA GLY A 236 -13.13 13.44 -5.19
C GLY A 236 -12.76 12.99 -3.77
N GLY A 237 -11.53 13.25 -3.30
CA GLY A 237 -11.08 12.87 -1.96
C GLY A 237 -11.03 11.36 -1.73
N TYR A 238 -10.91 10.97 -0.47
CA TYR A 238 -10.95 9.59 0.00
C TYR A 238 -11.94 9.48 1.17
N VAL A 239 -12.32 8.25 1.54
CA VAL A 239 -13.36 8.04 2.54
C VAL A 239 -12.97 8.56 3.92
N ALA A 240 -13.97 8.93 4.73
CA ALA A 240 -13.76 9.19 6.15
C ALA A 240 -13.18 7.94 6.82
N ASN A 241 -12.34 8.16 7.83
CA ASN A 241 -11.49 7.13 8.37
C ASN A 241 -11.53 7.08 9.90
N TYR A 242 -11.42 5.87 10.44
CA TYR A 242 -11.65 5.59 11.85
C TYR A 242 -10.49 4.82 12.45
N HIS A 243 -10.28 4.93 13.75
CA HIS A 243 -9.25 4.15 14.43
C HIS A 243 -9.79 3.54 15.72
N TYR A 244 -9.35 2.31 16.03
CA TYR A 244 -9.75 1.66 17.28
C TYR A 244 -9.16 2.39 18.48
N ALA A 245 -10.05 2.96 19.31
CA ALA A 245 -9.71 3.63 20.55
C ALA A 245 -9.62 2.63 21.72
N THR A 246 -8.77 1.61 21.56
CA THR A 246 -8.56 0.61 22.61
C THR A 246 -7.83 1.21 23.82
N PRO A 247 -7.91 0.58 25.01
CA PRO A 247 -7.12 1.03 26.15
C PRO A 247 -5.62 1.12 25.86
N GLU A 248 -5.06 0.19 25.07
CA GLU A 248 -3.63 0.25 24.70
C GLU A 248 -3.34 1.42 23.76
N TYR A 249 -4.19 1.65 22.74
CA TYR A 249 -4.03 2.81 21.85
C TYR A 249 -4.02 4.12 22.64
N LEU A 250 -5.02 4.29 23.51
CA LEU A 250 -5.18 5.49 24.33
C LEU A 250 -4.02 5.68 25.31
N LYS A 251 -3.37 4.61 25.74
CA LYS A 251 -2.19 4.66 26.61
C LYS A 251 -0.94 5.10 25.84
N VAL A 252 -0.69 4.54 24.65
CA VAL A 252 0.54 4.82 23.88
C VAL A 252 0.44 6.13 23.09
N ALA A 253 -0.63 6.32 22.34
CA ALA A 253 -0.84 7.49 21.49
C ALA A 253 -1.55 8.62 22.23
N GLY A 254 -2.43 8.30 23.18
CA GLY A 254 -3.34 9.29 23.78
C GLY A 254 -4.52 9.62 22.87
N HIS A 255 -5.50 10.32 23.42
CA HIS A 255 -6.68 10.78 22.69
C HIS A 255 -6.48 12.20 22.17
N SER A 256 -6.49 12.38 20.85
CA SER A 256 -6.48 13.72 20.26
C SER A 256 -7.80 14.46 20.51
N PRO A 257 -7.78 15.74 20.91
CA PRO A 257 -8.99 16.56 20.98
C PRO A 257 -9.65 16.78 19.61
N TYR A 258 -8.93 16.51 18.51
CA TYR A 258 -9.45 16.65 17.15
C TYR A 258 -10.12 15.39 16.60
N PHE A 259 -10.04 14.27 17.31
CA PHE A 259 -10.59 12.99 16.88
C PHE A 259 -11.80 12.60 17.75
N PRO A 260 -13.03 13.02 17.39
CA PRO A 260 -14.20 12.71 18.19
C PRO A 260 -14.47 11.20 18.17
N TYR A 261 -15.07 10.68 19.24
CA TYR A 261 -15.58 9.31 19.23
C TYR A 261 -16.75 9.20 18.24
N ALA A 262 -16.62 8.31 17.26
CA ALA A 262 -17.72 7.91 16.38
C ALA A 262 -18.65 6.93 17.10
N ASN A 263 -18.10 6.12 18.00
CA ASN A 263 -18.80 5.23 18.94
C ASN A 263 -17.85 4.88 20.11
N PRO A 264 -18.25 4.07 21.12
CA PRO A 264 -17.41 3.81 22.30
C PRO A 264 -16.03 3.18 22.05
N TYR A 265 -15.76 2.64 20.86
CA TYR A 265 -14.51 1.95 20.52
C TYR A 265 -13.83 2.49 19.27
N LEU A 266 -14.40 3.49 18.58
CA LEU A 266 -13.84 4.12 17.40
C LEU A 266 -13.76 5.64 17.59
N ILE A 267 -12.60 6.19 17.25
CA ILE A 267 -12.41 7.62 17.01
C ILE A 267 -12.42 7.89 15.51
N GLU A 268 -13.01 9.01 15.10
CA GLU A 268 -12.95 9.50 13.74
C GLU A 268 -11.65 10.29 13.54
N THR A 269 -10.80 9.80 12.64
CA THR A 269 -9.47 10.34 12.36
C THR A 269 -9.41 11.06 11.01
N SER A 270 -10.55 11.34 10.38
CA SER A 270 -10.67 11.99 9.05
C SER A 270 -10.03 13.39 8.95
N ARG A 271 -9.69 14.02 10.07
CA ARG A 271 -8.94 15.28 10.11
C ARG A 271 -7.42 15.11 10.00
N SER A 272 -6.93 13.87 10.03
CA SER A 272 -5.53 13.55 9.74
C SER A 272 -5.25 13.57 8.24
N ASN A 273 -3.97 13.45 7.90
CA ASN A 273 -3.48 13.27 6.54
C ASN A 273 -2.43 12.15 6.54
N LEU A 274 -2.03 11.67 5.37
CA LEU A 274 -1.04 10.60 5.21
C LEU A 274 0.37 11.12 4.96
N SER A 275 0.60 12.43 5.11
CA SER A 275 1.89 13.03 4.77
C SER A 275 3.03 12.53 5.66
N THR A 276 2.72 12.12 6.90
CA THR A 276 3.68 11.48 7.82
C THR A 276 4.16 10.11 7.34
N GLU A 277 3.43 9.46 6.43
CA GLU A 277 3.77 8.14 5.90
C GLU A 277 4.53 8.22 4.58
N TRP A 278 4.24 9.25 3.77
CA TRP A 278 4.86 9.56 2.48
C TRP A 278 5.27 8.32 1.66
N ALA A 279 6.56 8.11 1.35
CA ALA A 279 7.06 6.99 0.57
C ALA A 279 6.86 5.62 1.25
N ALA A 280 6.71 5.58 2.56
CA ALA A 280 6.49 4.34 3.31
C ALA A 280 5.02 3.92 3.32
N GLY A 281 4.06 4.83 3.14
CA GLY A 281 2.64 4.48 3.27
C GLY A 281 1.59 5.48 2.80
N GLY A 282 1.98 6.54 2.09
CA GLY A 282 1.13 7.70 1.79
C GLY A 282 0.20 7.58 0.59
N LEU A 283 0.21 6.47 -0.16
CA LEU A 283 -0.73 6.33 -1.29
C LEU A 283 -2.17 6.09 -0.80
N VAL A 284 -3.11 6.65 -1.55
CA VAL A 284 -4.51 6.19 -1.58
C VAL A 284 -4.80 5.47 -2.89
N SER A 285 -5.69 4.48 -2.85
CA SER A 285 -6.10 3.73 -4.05
C SER A 285 -7.51 3.13 -3.88
N THR A 286 -7.98 2.42 -4.91
CA THR A 286 -9.21 1.63 -4.90
C THR A 286 -8.87 0.13 -4.91
N SER A 287 -9.82 -0.71 -4.53
CA SER A 287 -9.62 -2.16 -4.59
C SER A 287 -9.40 -2.65 -6.03
N HIS A 288 -10.01 -1.98 -7.02
CA HIS A 288 -9.85 -2.28 -8.44
C HIS A 288 -8.45 -1.97 -8.96
N ASP A 289 -7.92 -0.77 -8.67
CA ASP A 289 -6.56 -0.38 -9.06
C ASP A 289 -5.51 -1.30 -8.40
N LEU A 290 -5.73 -1.71 -7.15
CA LEU A 290 -4.82 -2.66 -6.49
C LEU A 290 -4.89 -4.07 -7.04
N VAL A 291 -6.05 -4.53 -7.54
CA VAL A 291 -6.11 -5.80 -8.28
C VAL A 291 -5.29 -5.70 -9.56
N LYS A 292 -5.47 -4.62 -10.35
CA LYS A 292 -4.66 -4.38 -11.56
C LYS A 292 -3.16 -4.32 -11.25
N TRP A 293 -2.79 -3.64 -10.16
CA TRP A 293 -1.40 -3.57 -9.72
C TRP A 293 -0.83 -4.94 -9.34
N ALA A 294 -1.56 -5.71 -8.54
CA ALA A 294 -1.16 -7.08 -8.19
C ALA A 294 -1.09 -8.00 -9.42
N GLN A 295 -1.98 -7.85 -10.41
CA GLN A 295 -1.92 -8.57 -11.68
C GLN A 295 -0.64 -8.23 -12.44
N ALA A 296 -0.30 -6.94 -12.55
CA ALA A 296 0.91 -6.48 -13.21
C ALA A 296 2.19 -7.02 -12.56
N LEU A 297 2.22 -7.10 -11.22
CA LEU A 297 3.32 -7.72 -10.48
C LEU A 297 3.39 -9.25 -10.69
N ASN A 298 2.26 -9.95 -10.57
CA ASN A 298 2.21 -11.41 -10.60
C ASN A 298 2.49 -11.99 -12.00
N THR A 299 1.78 -11.50 -13.02
CA THR A 299 2.02 -11.91 -14.42
C THR A 299 3.43 -11.51 -14.84
N GLY A 300 3.84 -10.30 -14.42
CA GLY A 300 5.14 -9.72 -14.71
C GLY A 300 5.26 -9.16 -16.12
N ASP A 301 4.21 -9.11 -16.94
CA ASP A 301 4.28 -8.55 -18.29
C ASP A 301 4.61 -7.04 -18.29
N PHE A 302 4.25 -6.35 -17.21
CA PHE A 302 4.62 -4.97 -16.96
C PHE A 302 6.09 -4.82 -16.51
N LEU A 303 6.62 -5.82 -15.81
CA LEU A 303 7.99 -5.80 -15.31
C LEU A 303 8.91 -6.34 -16.39
N ASP A 304 9.99 -5.62 -16.69
CA ASP A 304 11.06 -6.25 -17.44
C ASP A 304 11.56 -7.51 -16.71
N LYS A 305 12.00 -8.52 -17.46
CA LYS A 305 12.49 -9.79 -16.91
C LYS A 305 13.52 -9.59 -15.79
N GLU A 306 14.47 -8.68 -15.98
CA GLU A 306 15.51 -8.37 -14.97
C GLU A 306 14.90 -7.77 -13.70
N ILE A 307 13.94 -6.84 -13.86
CA ILE A 307 13.24 -6.24 -12.72
C ILE A 307 12.42 -7.30 -11.99
N LYS A 308 11.73 -8.19 -12.72
CA LYS A 308 10.95 -9.28 -12.13
C LYS A 308 11.84 -10.21 -11.32
N GLU A 309 12.98 -10.63 -11.88
CA GLU A 309 13.96 -11.46 -11.19
C GLU A 309 14.45 -10.78 -9.90
N GLN A 310 14.82 -9.49 -9.96
CA GLN A 310 15.23 -8.74 -8.77
C GLN A 310 14.09 -8.63 -7.74
N TYR A 311 12.90 -8.20 -8.16
CA TYR A 311 11.76 -7.91 -7.28
C TYR A 311 11.37 -9.13 -6.42
N PHE A 312 11.36 -10.31 -7.02
CA PHE A 312 10.99 -11.56 -6.35
C PHE A 312 12.19 -12.32 -5.74
N THR A 313 13.42 -11.84 -5.90
CA THR A 313 14.57 -12.47 -5.26
C THR A 313 14.51 -12.25 -3.75
N TYR A 314 14.37 -13.36 -3.02
CA TYR A 314 14.52 -13.37 -1.57
C TYR A 314 16.00 -13.51 -1.19
N HIS A 315 16.48 -12.57 -0.39
CA HIS A 315 17.80 -12.64 0.24
C HIS A 315 17.61 -13.03 1.70
N PRO A 316 17.93 -14.27 2.12
CA PRO A 316 17.82 -14.65 3.52
C PRO A 316 18.77 -13.80 4.39
N PRO A 317 18.31 -13.28 5.54
CA PRO A 317 19.21 -12.60 6.47
C PRO A 317 20.27 -13.59 6.99
N GLY A 318 21.46 -13.08 7.34
CA GLY A 318 22.57 -13.91 7.84
C GLY A 318 22.27 -14.65 9.16
N GLY A 319 21.35 -14.12 9.96
CA GLY A 319 20.82 -14.73 11.18
C GLY A 319 19.77 -15.82 10.91
N VAL A 320 18.81 -15.97 11.84
CA VAL A 320 17.77 -17.00 11.70
C VAL A 320 16.71 -16.54 10.70
N ALA A 321 16.77 -17.07 9.48
CA ALA A 321 15.72 -16.89 8.49
C ALA A 321 14.44 -17.64 8.89
N ASN A 322 13.28 -17.00 8.72
CA ASN A 322 11.99 -17.67 8.84
C ASN A 322 11.52 -18.14 7.46
N PRO A 323 11.57 -19.45 7.14
CA PRO A 323 11.16 -19.93 5.82
C PRO A 323 9.67 -19.72 5.54
N ASN A 324 8.87 -19.50 6.60
CA ASN A 324 7.43 -19.26 6.53
C ASN A 324 7.08 -17.78 6.30
N PHE A 325 8.06 -16.89 6.38
CA PHE A 325 7.87 -15.46 6.21
C PHE A 325 9.09 -14.84 5.52
N GLN A 326 8.93 -14.56 4.24
CA GLN A 326 9.99 -14.02 3.39
C GLN A 326 9.61 -12.60 2.97
N TYR A 327 10.56 -11.67 3.07
CA TYR A 327 10.44 -10.33 2.48
C TYR A 327 11.46 -10.23 1.35
N ALA A 328 10.97 -10.15 0.11
CA ALA A 328 11.82 -9.90 -1.05
C ALA A 328 12.06 -8.39 -1.18
N GLN A 329 11.96 -7.81 -2.37
CA GLN A 329 12.19 -6.37 -2.54
C GLN A 329 10.86 -5.61 -2.53
N GLY A 330 10.32 -5.38 -1.33
CA GLY A 330 9.07 -4.64 -1.12
C GLY A 330 7.80 -5.50 -1.14
N ILE A 331 7.94 -6.83 -1.03
CA ILE A 331 6.81 -7.75 -1.07
C ILE A 331 7.02 -8.94 -0.12
N TYR A 332 5.95 -9.35 0.55
CA TYR A 332 5.94 -10.56 1.37
C TYR A 332 5.66 -11.80 0.52
N ARG A 333 6.23 -12.92 0.96
CA ARG A 333 5.72 -14.27 0.73
C ARG A 333 5.49 -14.94 2.08
N ILE A 334 4.25 -15.36 2.36
CA ILE A 334 3.85 -15.95 3.65
C ILE A 334 3.37 -17.38 3.42
N PHE A 335 3.98 -18.35 4.09
CA PHE A 335 3.67 -19.77 3.95
C PHE A 335 3.72 -20.51 5.28
N PRO A 336 2.79 -21.42 5.59
CA PRO A 336 1.48 -21.54 4.96
C PRO A 336 0.60 -20.36 5.38
N TYR A 337 -0.17 -19.82 4.45
CA TYR A 337 -1.16 -18.79 4.75
C TYR A 337 -2.54 -19.40 5.03
N TYR A 338 -3.04 -20.23 4.12
CA TYR A 338 -4.30 -20.96 4.29
C TYR A 338 -4.23 -22.31 3.58
N ARG A 339 -4.63 -23.38 4.29
CA ARG A 339 -4.68 -24.78 3.78
C ARG A 339 -3.42 -25.25 3.04
N GLY A 340 -2.24 -24.81 3.49
CA GLY A 340 -0.96 -25.22 2.91
C GLY A 340 -0.54 -24.44 1.66
N HIS A 341 -1.26 -23.39 1.27
CA HIS A 341 -0.87 -22.47 0.21
C HIS A 341 -0.13 -21.25 0.76
N ALA A 342 0.84 -20.74 0.01
CA ALA A 342 1.43 -19.44 0.29
C ALA A 342 0.58 -18.30 -0.30
N VAL A 343 0.82 -17.09 0.19
CA VAL A 343 0.39 -15.87 -0.49
C VAL A 343 1.57 -14.95 -0.72
N LEU A 344 1.51 -14.17 -1.79
CA LEU A 344 2.45 -13.08 -2.07
C LEU A 344 1.70 -11.75 -2.13
N GLY A 345 2.32 -10.68 -1.68
CA GLY A 345 1.70 -9.36 -1.67
C GLY A 345 2.13 -8.49 -0.51
N HIS A 346 1.28 -7.53 -0.13
CA HIS A 346 1.54 -6.64 0.98
C HIS A 346 0.26 -6.27 1.74
N SER A 347 0.40 -6.10 3.06
CA SER A 347 -0.64 -5.49 3.90
C SER A 347 -0.32 -4.01 4.16
N GLY A 348 -1.34 -3.21 4.41
CA GLY A 348 -1.20 -1.80 4.75
C GLY A 348 -1.92 -1.48 6.05
N GLY A 349 -1.27 -0.68 6.89
CA GLY A 349 -1.89 -0.06 8.05
C GLY A 349 -1.37 1.37 8.15
N VAL A 350 -2.28 2.29 8.44
CA VAL A 350 -2.01 3.69 8.82
C VAL A 350 -3.10 4.13 9.80
N LEU A 351 -3.01 5.34 10.34
CA LEU A 351 -4.11 5.94 11.07
C LEU A 351 -5.36 5.96 10.17
N GLY A 352 -6.49 5.49 10.69
CA GLY A 352 -7.73 5.48 9.90
C GLY A 352 -7.95 4.29 8.96
N PHE A 353 -6.92 3.54 8.53
CA PHE A 353 -7.07 2.53 7.46
C PHE A 353 -6.35 1.20 7.69
N SER A 354 -6.92 0.13 7.12
CA SER A 354 -6.23 -1.14 6.92
C SER A 354 -6.48 -1.66 5.50
N ALA A 355 -5.45 -2.25 4.89
CA ALA A 355 -5.49 -2.76 3.53
C ALA A 355 -4.81 -4.13 3.43
N MET A 356 -5.31 -4.99 2.54
CA MET A 356 -4.71 -6.28 2.21
C MET A 356 -4.71 -6.39 0.69
N MET A 357 -3.57 -6.70 0.09
CA MET A 357 -3.42 -7.00 -1.33
C MET A 357 -2.51 -8.21 -1.46
N PHE A 358 -3.11 -9.38 -1.69
CA PHE A 358 -2.37 -10.62 -1.84
C PHE A 358 -2.90 -11.46 -2.99
N TRP A 359 -2.04 -12.24 -3.63
CA TRP A 359 -2.44 -13.34 -4.48
C TRP A 359 -2.04 -14.67 -3.87
N ILE A 360 -2.81 -15.70 -4.22
CA ILE A 360 -2.58 -17.06 -3.76
C ILE A 360 -1.53 -17.67 -4.69
N GLU A 361 -0.41 -18.11 -4.11
CA GLU A 361 0.68 -18.71 -4.88
C GLU A 361 0.18 -19.92 -5.68
N ASP A 362 0.74 -20.12 -6.87
CA ASP A 362 0.36 -21.17 -7.84
C ASP A 362 -1.06 -21.04 -8.42
N THR A 363 -1.69 -19.89 -8.25
CA THR A 363 -2.99 -19.55 -8.85
C THR A 363 -2.95 -18.19 -9.55
N ASP A 364 -3.99 -17.90 -10.32
CA ASP A 364 -4.26 -16.58 -10.91
C ASP A 364 -5.20 -15.72 -10.04
N ILE A 365 -5.39 -16.09 -8.77
CA ILE A 365 -6.36 -15.45 -7.87
C ILE A 365 -5.69 -14.38 -7.02
N ILE A 366 -6.19 -13.16 -7.15
CA ILE A 366 -5.82 -11.99 -6.34
C ILE A 366 -6.99 -11.62 -5.44
N VAL A 367 -6.71 -11.30 -4.19
CA VAL A 367 -7.69 -10.85 -3.21
C VAL A 367 -7.23 -9.52 -2.62
N VAL A 368 -8.05 -8.50 -2.80
CA VAL A 368 -7.85 -7.16 -2.23
C VAL A 368 -8.99 -6.83 -1.29
N SER A 369 -8.65 -6.33 -0.10
CA SER A 369 -9.62 -5.81 0.88
C SER A 369 -9.12 -4.51 1.46
N LEU A 370 -9.94 -3.46 1.35
CA LEU A 370 -9.70 -2.13 1.90
C LEU A 370 -10.78 -1.81 2.92
N VAL A 371 -10.38 -1.31 4.09
CA VAL A 371 -11.32 -0.90 5.13
C VAL A 371 -10.92 0.45 5.71
N ASN A 372 -11.91 1.28 6.03
CA ASN A 372 -11.72 2.60 6.63
C ASN A 372 -11.65 2.55 8.16
N VAL A 373 -10.96 1.53 8.68
CA VAL A 373 -10.58 1.47 10.08
C VAL A 373 -9.13 1.00 10.25
N GLY A 374 -8.34 1.78 10.97
CA GLY A 374 -6.95 1.46 11.32
C GLY A 374 -6.85 0.75 12.67
N ASN A 375 -5.78 -0.02 12.84
CA ASN A 375 -5.51 -0.79 14.06
C ASN A 375 -4.06 -0.70 14.56
N MET A 376 -3.23 0.13 13.94
CA MET A 376 -1.84 0.33 14.35
C MET A 376 -1.76 0.82 15.79
N HIS A 377 -0.87 0.24 16.60
CA HIS A 377 -0.72 0.55 18.03
C HIS A 377 -1.98 0.32 18.88
N SER A 378 -3.00 -0.36 18.34
CA SER A 378 -4.23 -0.67 19.10
C SER A 378 -4.08 -1.81 20.12
N GLY A 379 -2.96 -2.54 20.10
CA GLY A 379 -2.77 -3.73 20.94
C GLY A 379 -3.66 -4.93 20.56
N LEU A 380 -4.50 -4.81 19.52
CA LEU A 380 -5.30 -5.91 19.01
C LEU A 380 -4.39 -6.92 18.30
N LYS A 381 -4.24 -8.12 18.87
CA LYS A 381 -3.47 -9.21 18.23
C LYS A 381 -4.10 -9.70 16.92
N ARG A 382 -5.43 -9.62 16.83
CA ARG A 382 -6.23 -10.01 15.67
C ARG A 382 -7.33 -8.97 15.48
N PRO A 383 -7.04 -7.82 14.85
CA PRO A 383 -8.03 -6.77 14.65
C PRO A 383 -9.14 -7.27 13.72
N PRO A 384 -10.37 -6.73 13.81
CA PRO A 384 -11.50 -7.16 12.98
C PRO A 384 -11.20 -7.18 11.48
N SER A 385 -10.43 -6.23 10.96
CA SER A 385 -10.02 -6.19 9.55
C SER A 385 -9.18 -7.41 9.13
N SER A 386 -8.23 -7.84 9.97
CA SER A 386 -7.40 -9.02 9.71
C SER A 386 -8.20 -10.31 9.87
N LEU A 387 -9.06 -10.40 10.90
CA LEU A 387 -9.96 -11.53 11.10
C LEU A 387 -10.94 -11.70 9.93
N PHE A 388 -11.54 -10.60 9.46
CA PHE A 388 -12.41 -10.61 8.28
C PHE A 388 -11.67 -11.17 7.06
N TYR A 389 -10.48 -10.64 6.77
CA TYR A 389 -9.69 -11.09 5.63
C TYR A 389 -9.29 -12.56 5.73
N GLN A 390 -8.64 -12.94 6.83
CA GLN A 390 -8.01 -14.27 6.99
C GLN A 390 -9.02 -15.38 7.31
N SER A 391 -10.06 -15.08 8.09
CA SER A 391 -10.97 -16.10 8.64
C SER A 391 -12.31 -16.15 7.92
N ILE A 392 -12.63 -15.18 7.06
CA ILE A 392 -13.93 -15.15 6.33
C ILE A 392 -13.71 -15.02 4.83
N LEU A 393 -13.03 -13.97 4.36
CA LEU A 393 -12.86 -13.72 2.93
C LEU A 393 -12.00 -14.79 2.24
N ILE A 394 -10.80 -15.08 2.77
CA ILE A 394 -9.89 -16.06 2.18
C ILE A 394 -10.52 -17.47 2.15
N PRO A 395 -11.10 -18.00 3.23
CA PRO A 395 -11.82 -19.28 3.18
C PRO A 395 -12.92 -19.34 2.12
N ALA A 396 -13.73 -18.27 1.98
CA ALA A 396 -14.77 -18.21 0.97
C ALA A 396 -14.21 -18.19 -0.46
N VAL A 397 -13.09 -17.49 -0.68
CA VAL A 397 -12.37 -17.51 -1.96
C VAL A 397 -11.87 -18.92 -2.29
N PHE A 398 -11.23 -19.60 -1.34
CA PHE A 398 -10.74 -20.97 -1.54
C PHE A 398 -11.86 -21.97 -1.83
N GLU A 399 -12.98 -21.87 -1.12
CA GLU A 399 -14.15 -22.71 -1.35
C GLU A 399 -14.77 -22.46 -2.73
N HIS A 400 -14.94 -21.18 -3.10
CA HIS A 400 -15.55 -20.75 -4.37
C HIS A 400 -14.73 -21.21 -5.58
N PHE A 401 -13.40 -21.06 -5.54
CA PHE A 401 -12.52 -21.46 -6.63
C PHE A 401 -12.03 -22.91 -6.55
N GLY A 402 -12.36 -23.64 -5.47
CA GLY A 402 -11.97 -25.03 -5.29
C GLY A 402 -10.47 -25.26 -5.20
N ILE A 403 -9.72 -24.33 -4.59
CA ILE A 403 -8.24 -24.32 -4.60
C ILE A 403 -7.64 -25.57 -3.94
N ASP A 404 -8.31 -26.14 -2.93
CA ASP A 404 -7.85 -27.36 -2.23
C ASP A 404 -8.47 -28.67 -2.73
N LYS A 405 -9.30 -28.63 -3.78
CA LYS A 405 -9.98 -29.83 -4.31
C LYS A 405 -9.07 -30.59 -5.29
N LYS A 406 -7.94 -31.11 -4.81
CA LYS A 406 -7.10 -32.07 -5.54
C LYS A 406 -6.80 -33.31 -4.72
#